data_AF-A0A845I721-F1
#
_entry.id   AF-A0A845I721-F1
#
_cell.length_a   1.000
_cell.length_b   1.000
_cell.length_c   1.000
_cell.angle_alpha   90.00
_cell.angle_beta   90.00
_cell.angle_gamma   90.00
#
_symmetry.space_group_name_H-M   'P 1'
#
loop_
_entity.id
_entity.type
_entity.pdbx_description
1 polymer ?
#
loop_
_entity_poly.entity_id
_entity_poly.type
_entity_poly.pdbx_seq_one_letter_code
_entity_poly.pdbx_strand_id
1 'polypeptide(L)'
;MRKLLLLFLFASGLVPVAHAEGKRPEVARYTMAFSGEQGYRVWITRLGAKENHEALVQISGIDHKLDGRVLRAKEVVQTGGNSVNYIATVDGKSYDLLAVQRGKAELLITGMAWTSELRYDKALADQRPPEHLLTDFLEGSTKR
;
A
#
# COMPACT_ATOMS: atom_id res chain seq x y z
N MET A 1 -10.51 -65.50 -21.84
CA MET A 1 -10.17 -65.53 -20.41
C MET A 1 -8.68 -65.23 -20.32
N ARG A 2 -8.11 -64.30 -19.56
CA ARG A 2 -8.53 -63.52 -18.39
C ARG A 2 -7.59 -62.30 -18.38
N LYS A 3 -8.14 -61.08 -18.30
CA LYS A 3 -7.39 -59.81 -18.36
C LYS A 3 -6.49 -59.69 -17.13
N LEU A 4 -5.20 -59.42 -17.32
CA LEU A 4 -4.24 -59.17 -16.23
C LEU A 4 -4.40 -57.71 -15.80
N LEU A 5 -5.04 -57.50 -14.64
CA LEU A 5 -5.27 -56.18 -14.05
C LEU A 5 -4.02 -55.79 -13.26
N LEU A 6 -3.19 -54.89 -13.81
CA LEU A 6 -2.08 -54.27 -13.09
C LEU A 6 -2.63 -53.09 -12.27
N LEU A 7 -2.61 -53.26 -10.96
CA LEU A 7 -3.05 -52.28 -9.96
C LEU A 7 -1.97 -51.19 -9.84
N PHE A 8 -2.20 -50.01 -10.44
CA PHE A 8 -1.37 -48.82 -10.20
C PHE A 8 -1.74 -48.21 -8.84
N LEU A 9 -0.88 -48.42 -7.85
CA LEU A 9 -0.97 -47.77 -6.55
C LEU A 9 -0.56 -46.30 -6.73
N PHE A 10 -1.54 -45.41 -6.88
CA PHE A 10 -1.31 -43.95 -6.92
C PHE A 10 -1.10 -43.47 -5.47
N ALA A 11 0.16 -43.46 -5.02
CA ALA A 11 0.54 -42.76 -3.80
C ALA A 11 0.53 -41.25 -4.07
N SER A 12 -0.61 -40.60 -3.84
CA SER A 12 -0.71 -39.15 -3.78
C SER A 12 0.09 -38.63 -2.59
N GLY A 13 1.38 -38.34 -2.82
CA GLY A 13 2.18 -37.56 -1.89
C GLY A 13 1.58 -36.18 -1.74
N LEU A 14 1.03 -35.88 -0.56
CA LEU A 14 0.75 -34.52 -0.13
C LEU A 14 2.11 -33.80 -0.04
N VAL A 15 2.46 -33.01 -1.05
CA VAL A 15 3.61 -32.11 -0.95
C VAL A 15 3.13 -30.90 -0.14
N PRO A 16 3.64 -30.66 1.08
CA PRO A 16 3.36 -29.41 1.76
C PRO A 16 3.94 -28.30 0.88
N VAL A 17 3.08 -27.43 0.37
CA VAL A 17 3.50 -26.17 -0.25
C VAL A 17 4.13 -25.35 0.87
N ALA A 18 5.45 -25.44 0.98
CA ALA A 18 6.22 -24.49 1.76
C ALA A 18 6.02 -23.13 1.11
N HIS A 19 5.08 -22.35 1.64
CA HIS A 19 5.02 -20.93 1.36
C HIS A 19 6.37 -20.37 1.79
N ALA A 20 7.18 -19.91 0.83
CA ALA A 20 8.36 -19.15 1.14
C ALA A 20 7.88 -17.91 1.92
N GLU A 21 8.00 -17.95 3.25
CA GLU A 21 7.88 -16.79 4.11
C GLU A 21 9.07 -15.88 3.76
N GLY A 22 8.92 -15.14 2.66
CA GLY A 22 9.81 -14.04 2.33
C GLY A 22 9.88 -13.12 3.54
N LYS A 23 11.09 -12.70 3.91
CA LYS A 23 11.32 -11.81 5.04
C LYS A 23 10.34 -10.64 4.96
N ARG A 24 9.47 -10.50 5.98
CA ARG A 24 8.51 -9.41 6.06
C ARG A 24 9.24 -8.08 5.87
N PRO A 25 8.79 -7.21 4.94
CA PRO A 25 9.46 -5.93 4.70
C PRO A 25 9.53 -5.09 5.98
N GLU A 26 10.64 -4.38 6.17
CA GLU A 26 10.72 -3.36 7.21
C GLU A 26 9.79 -2.18 6.87
N VAL A 27 9.23 -1.53 7.88
CA VAL A 27 8.49 -0.26 7.73
C VAL A 27 9.05 0.82 8.67
N ALA A 28 8.63 2.08 8.48
CA ALA A 28 8.99 3.12 9.45
C ALA A 28 8.52 2.79 10.87
N ARG A 29 9.13 3.45 11.86
CA ARG A 29 8.69 3.39 13.26
C ARG A 29 7.33 4.06 13.49
N TYR A 30 7.00 5.08 12.70
CA TYR A 30 5.79 5.89 12.86
C TYR A 30 5.07 6.05 11.53
N THR A 31 3.75 6.13 11.61
CA THR A 31 2.89 6.50 10.49
C THR A 31 2.71 8.02 10.49
N MET A 32 2.73 8.64 9.31
CA MET A 32 2.18 9.98 9.14
C MET A 32 0.72 9.84 8.74
N ALA A 33 -0.15 10.65 9.32
CA ALA A 33 -1.52 10.73 8.86
C ALA A 33 -1.97 12.17 8.68
N PHE A 34 -2.86 12.36 7.73
CA PHE A 34 -3.43 13.65 7.39
C PHE A 34 -4.94 13.53 7.28
N SER A 35 -5.66 14.53 7.75
CA SER A 35 -7.10 14.64 7.59
C SER A 35 -7.47 15.98 6.96
N GLY A 36 -8.55 15.99 6.20
CA GLY A 36 -9.07 17.18 5.54
C GLY A 36 -10.57 17.34 5.74
N GLU A 37 -11.12 18.33 5.07
CA GLU A 37 -12.57 18.54 5.02
C GLU A 37 -13.27 17.33 4.39
N GLN A 38 -14.57 17.17 4.63
CA GLN A 38 -15.40 16.11 4.04
C GLN A 38 -14.99 14.67 4.41
N GLY A 39 -14.14 14.49 5.43
CA GLY A 39 -13.77 13.17 5.95
C GLY A 39 -12.59 12.50 5.23
N TYR A 40 -11.90 13.23 4.34
CA TYR A 40 -10.71 12.72 3.66
C TYR A 40 -9.60 12.42 4.66
N ARG A 41 -8.99 11.24 4.51
CA ARG A 41 -7.93 10.75 5.38
C ARG A 41 -6.85 10.07 4.57
N VAL A 42 -5.60 10.31 4.94
CA VAL A 42 -4.44 9.64 4.34
C VAL A 42 -3.51 9.14 5.42
N TRP A 43 -3.00 7.93 5.26
CA TRP A 43 -1.92 7.37 6.07
C TRP A 43 -0.73 7.03 5.18
N ILE A 44 0.46 7.29 5.68
CA ILE A 44 1.73 7.08 4.98
C ILE A 44 2.73 6.42 5.94
N THR A 45 3.39 5.36 5.51
CA THR A 45 4.57 4.82 6.21
C THR A 45 5.62 4.35 5.22
N ARG A 46 6.91 4.53 5.54
CA ARG A 46 8.02 4.03 4.70
C ARG A 46 7.92 2.51 4.53
N LEU A 47 8.24 2.02 3.34
CA LEU A 47 8.39 0.60 3.03
C LEU A 47 9.84 0.28 2.66
N GLY A 48 10.46 -0.67 3.35
CA GLY A 48 11.85 -1.07 3.14
C GLY A 48 12.85 0.01 3.52
N ALA A 49 14.10 -0.13 3.08
CA ALA A 49 15.19 0.80 3.37
C ALA A 49 14.86 2.24 2.93
N LYS A 50 15.36 3.24 3.67
CA LYS A 50 15.04 4.67 3.42
C LYS A 50 15.48 5.13 2.03
N GLU A 51 16.57 4.55 1.55
CA GLU A 51 17.21 4.82 0.27
C GLU A 51 16.38 4.29 -0.92
N ASN A 52 15.39 3.43 -0.67
CA ASN A 52 14.50 2.93 -1.72
C ASN A 52 13.43 3.94 -2.13
N HIS A 53 13.20 4.98 -1.32
CA HIS A 53 12.21 6.03 -1.56
C HIS A 53 10.83 5.44 -1.84
N GLU A 54 10.38 4.57 -0.93
CA GLU A 54 9.12 3.86 -1.04
C GLU A 54 8.30 3.99 0.24
N ALA A 55 6.99 4.09 0.04
CA ALA A 55 6.02 4.16 1.11
C ALA A 55 4.79 3.31 0.81
N LEU A 56 4.09 2.94 1.87
CA LEU A 56 2.70 2.51 1.81
C LEU A 56 1.81 3.74 2.04
N VAL A 57 0.86 3.95 1.13
CA VAL A 57 -0.11 5.03 1.19
C VAL A 57 -1.50 4.43 1.17
N GLN A 58 -2.37 4.88 2.08
CA GLN A 58 -3.79 4.57 2.05
C GLN A 58 -4.59 5.86 2.10
N ILE A 59 -5.59 5.95 1.23
CA ILE A 59 -6.50 7.09 1.15
C ILE A 59 -7.90 6.58 1.51
N SER A 60 -8.67 7.36 2.26
CA SER A 60 -10.03 7.05 2.64
C SER A 60 -10.94 8.27 2.56
N GLY A 61 -12.22 8.03 2.31
CA GLY A 61 -13.28 9.04 2.25
C GLY A 61 -13.46 9.63 0.85
N ILE A 62 -12.92 8.99 -0.19
CA ILE A 62 -13.01 9.48 -1.58
C ILE A 62 -13.98 8.62 -2.40
N ASP A 63 -14.68 9.24 -3.34
CA ASP A 63 -15.45 8.51 -4.36
C ASP A 63 -14.52 8.11 -5.53
N HIS A 64 -13.66 7.12 -5.29
CA HIS A 64 -12.72 6.63 -6.29
C HIS A 64 -12.34 5.17 -6.01
N LYS A 65 -11.98 4.41 -7.05
CA LYS A 65 -11.58 2.98 -6.93
C LYS A 65 -10.35 2.70 -6.05
N LEU A 66 -9.66 3.76 -5.61
CA LEU A 66 -8.50 3.66 -4.71
C LEU A 66 -8.88 3.86 -3.24
N ASP A 67 -10.14 4.21 -2.95
CA ASP A 67 -10.63 4.38 -1.58
C ASP A 67 -10.40 3.12 -0.76
N GLY A 68 -9.84 3.30 0.44
CA GLY A 68 -9.54 2.24 1.40
C GLY A 68 -8.36 1.33 1.04
N ARG A 69 -7.82 1.39 -0.20
CA ARG A 69 -6.71 0.51 -0.62
C ARG A 69 -5.38 0.99 -0.06
N VAL A 70 -4.56 0.06 0.43
CA VAL A 70 -3.15 0.33 0.73
C VAL A 70 -2.31 0.09 -0.52
N LEU A 71 -1.59 1.11 -0.97
CA LEU A 71 -0.81 1.12 -2.20
C LEU A 71 0.67 1.31 -1.87
N ARG A 72 1.54 0.58 -2.58
CA ARG A 72 2.97 0.92 -2.63
C ARG A 72 3.14 2.13 -3.55
N ALA A 73 3.79 3.17 -3.04
CA ALA A 73 4.08 4.40 -3.74
C ALA A 73 5.58 4.68 -3.74
N LYS A 74 6.05 5.33 -4.81
CA LYS A 74 7.37 5.95 -4.90
C LYS A 74 7.31 7.37 -4.37
N GLU A 75 8.31 7.74 -3.58
CA GLU A 75 8.54 9.11 -3.12
C GLU A 75 9.36 9.86 -4.18
N VAL A 76 8.79 10.93 -4.72
CA VAL A 76 9.44 11.80 -5.71
C VAL A 76 9.59 13.19 -5.13
N VAL A 77 10.83 13.55 -4.78
CA VAL A 77 11.15 14.89 -4.29
C VAL A 77 11.05 15.88 -5.45
N GLN A 78 10.22 16.90 -5.29
CA GLN A 78 10.04 17.94 -6.31
C GLN A 78 11.25 18.87 -6.40
N THR A 79 11.45 19.45 -7.57
CA THR A 79 12.52 20.44 -7.83
C THR A 79 12.41 21.60 -6.84
N GLY A 80 13.49 21.87 -6.10
CA GLY A 80 13.50 22.83 -4.99
C GLY A 80 13.38 22.21 -3.60
N GLY A 81 13.17 20.89 -3.49
CA GLY A 81 13.32 20.10 -2.26
C GLY A 81 12.29 20.41 -1.17
N ASN A 82 11.21 21.09 -1.52
CA ASN A 82 10.22 21.60 -0.57
C ASN A 82 8.94 20.74 -0.50
N SER A 83 8.79 19.75 -1.38
CA SER A 83 7.63 18.89 -1.47
C SER A 83 8.03 17.47 -1.91
N VAL A 84 7.32 16.46 -1.42
CA VAL A 84 7.45 15.06 -1.83
C VAL A 84 6.13 14.58 -2.39
N ASN A 85 6.12 14.14 -3.64
CA ASN A 85 4.96 13.50 -4.27
C ASN A 85 5.01 12.00 -4.03
N TYR A 86 3.85 11.40 -3.80
CA TYR A 86 3.69 9.97 -3.68
C TYR A 86 2.95 9.47 -4.92
N ILE A 87 3.62 8.62 -5.70
CA ILE A 87 3.09 8.11 -6.97
C ILE A 87 2.98 6.60 -6.88
N ALA A 88 1.80 6.06 -7.14
CA ALA A 88 1.55 4.62 -7.16
C ALA A 88 1.25 4.13 -8.59
N THR A 89 1.71 2.93 -8.91
CA THR A 89 1.33 2.23 -10.15
C THR A 89 0.27 1.19 -9.81
N VAL A 90 -0.91 1.32 -10.41
CA VAL A 90 -2.04 0.43 -10.23
C VAL A 90 -2.49 -0.05 -11.60
N ASP A 91 -2.44 -1.37 -11.82
CA ASP A 91 -2.83 -2.02 -13.08
C ASP A 91 -2.10 -1.43 -14.30
N GLY A 92 -0.79 -1.18 -14.15
CA GLY A 92 0.06 -0.59 -15.19
C GLY A 92 -0.11 0.92 -15.40
N LYS A 93 -1.03 1.58 -14.68
CA LYS A 93 -1.26 3.03 -14.77
C LYS A 93 -0.69 3.75 -13.54
N SER A 94 0.03 4.85 -13.77
CA SER A 94 0.52 5.72 -12.71
C SER A 94 -0.59 6.65 -12.20
N TYR A 95 -0.60 6.83 -10.87
CA TYR A 95 -1.47 7.75 -10.16
C TYR A 95 -0.60 8.57 -9.21
N ASP A 96 -0.56 9.89 -9.40
CA ASP A 96 -0.27 10.80 -8.31
C ASP A 96 -1.36 10.61 -7.25
N LEU A 97 -0.96 10.55 -5.98
CA LEU A 97 -1.85 10.33 -4.85
C LEU A 97 -1.97 11.60 -4.01
N LEU A 98 -0.82 12.14 -3.60
CA LEU A 98 -0.70 13.33 -2.78
C LEU A 98 0.70 13.94 -2.89
N ALA A 99 0.80 15.22 -2.54
CA ALA A 99 2.05 15.92 -2.30
C ALA A 99 2.13 16.33 -0.83
N VAL A 100 3.29 16.13 -0.18
CA VAL A 100 3.50 16.50 1.23
C VAL A 100 4.54 17.61 1.32
N GLN A 101 4.18 18.71 1.98
CA GLN A 101 5.03 19.86 2.21
C GLN A 101 4.82 20.41 3.63
N ARG A 102 5.90 20.44 4.44
CA ARG A 102 5.95 21.11 5.76
C ARG A 102 4.73 20.85 6.66
N GLY A 103 4.35 19.59 6.87
CA GLY A 103 3.24 19.20 7.76
C GLY A 103 1.84 19.39 7.18
N LYS A 104 1.74 19.83 5.92
CA LYS A 104 0.53 19.80 5.10
C LYS A 104 0.67 18.73 4.02
N ALA A 105 -0.47 18.22 3.57
CA ALA A 105 -0.55 17.43 2.36
C ALA A 105 -1.59 18.04 1.43
N GLU A 106 -1.38 17.92 0.13
CA GLU A 106 -2.41 18.14 -0.87
C GLU A 106 -2.81 16.80 -1.44
N LEU A 107 -4.09 16.44 -1.33
CA LEU A 107 -4.66 15.27 -1.98
C LEU A 107 -4.90 15.60 -3.45
N LEU A 108 -4.25 14.88 -4.35
CA LEU A 108 -4.33 15.11 -5.80
C LEU A 108 -4.29 13.78 -6.54
N ILE A 109 -5.43 13.10 -6.62
CA ILE A 109 -5.49 11.78 -7.23
C ILE A 109 -5.69 11.92 -8.74
N THR A 110 -4.78 11.35 -9.52
CA THR A 110 -4.88 11.37 -11.00
C THR A 110 -6.25 10.84 -11.46
N GLY A 111 -6.99 11.68 -12.19
CA GLY A 111 -8.33 11.37 -12.71
C GLY A 111 -9.48 11.97 -11.91
N MET A 112 -9.21 12.57 -10.73
CA MET A 112 -10.19 13.42 -10.05
C MET A 112 -10.09 14.86 -10.56
N ALA A 113 -11.22 15.57 -10.60
CA ALA A 113 -11.30 16.95 -11.07
C ALA A 113 -10.96 18.00 -9.98
N TRP A 114 -10.63 17.56 -8.77
CA TRP A 114 -10.45 18.41 -7.59
C TRP A 114 -9.23 17.97 -6.78
N THR A 115 -8.69 18.90 -6.00
CA THR A 115 -7.68 18.65 -4.97
C THR A 115 -8.20 19.09 -3.60
N SER A 116 -7.56 18.64 -2.52
CA SER A 116 -7.94 19.04 -1.16
C SER A 116 -6.71 19.21 -0.26
N GLU A 117 -6.65 20.32 0.49
CA GLU A 117 -5.63 20.50 1.54
C GLU A 117 -5.98 19.61 2.73
N LEU A 118 -5.01 18.82 3.16
CA LEU A 118 -5.05 18.01 4.37
C LEU A 118 -4.00 18.52 5.36
N ARG A 119 -4.29 18.34 6.65
CA ARG A 119 -3.40 18.73 7.75
C ARG A 119 -2.97 17.51 8.52
N TYR A 120 -1.75 17.55 9.04
CA TYR A 120 -1.25 16.49 9.90
C TYR A 120 -2.20 16.24 11.07
N ASP A 121 -2.53 14.98 11.29
CA ASP A 121 -3.45 14.53 12.32
C ASP A 121 -2.76 13.44 13.16
N LYS A 122 -2.28 13.84 14.34
CA LYS A 122 -1.58 12.93 15.23
C LYS A 122 -2.49 11.82 15.75
N ALA A 123 -3.73 12.15 16.12
CA ALA A 123 -4.66 11.16 16.66
C ALA A 123 -4.97 10.09 15.62
N LEU A 124 -5.12 10.49 14.35
CA LEU A 124 -5.31 9.58 13.24
C LEU A 124 -4.06 8.73 12.94
N ALA A 125 -2.86 9.31 13.09
CA ALA A 125 -1.61 8.59 12.92
C ALA A 125 -1.41 7.49 13.97
N ASP A 126 -1.74 7.79 15.23
CA ASP A 126 -1.60 6.85 16.36
C ASP A 126 -2.57 5.65 16.23
N GLN A 127 -3.72 5.83 15.57
CA GLN A 127 -4.72 4.77 15.35
C GLN A 127 -4.26 3.70 14.35
N ARG A 128 -3.27 3.99 13.51
CA ARG A 128 -2.87 3.10 12.42
C ARG A 128 -1.35 2.92 12.38
N PRO A 129 -0.81 2.06 13.25
CA PRO A 129 0.61 1.76 13.30
C PRO A 129 1.14 1.24 11.95
N PRO A 130 2.43 1.45 11.64
CA PRO A 130 3.04 1.02 10.38
C PRO A 130 2.80 -0.45 10.02
N GLU A 131 2.84 -1.33 11.02
CA GLU A 131 2.63 -2.77 10.82
C GLU A 131 1.20 -3.11 10.37
N HIS A 132 0.19 -2.33 10.76
CA HIS A 132 -1.18 -2.54 10.31
C HIS A 132 -1.30 -2.20 8.82
N LEU A 133 -0.71 -1.08 8.37
CA LEU A 133 -0.65 -0.74 6.94
C LEU A 133 0.08 -1.83 6.14
N LEU A 134 1.20 -2.35 6.67
CA LEU A 134 1.95 -3.40 6.00
C LEU A 134 1.14 -4.69 5.86
N THR A 135 0.45 -5.11 6.92
CA THR A 135 -0.40 -6.30 6.87
C THR A 135 -1.50 -6.15 5.81
N ASP A 136 -2.22 -5.03 5.82
CA ASP A 136 -3.29 -4.77 4.84
C ASP A 136 -2.76 -4.73 3.40
N PHE A 137 -1.56 -4.17 3.20
CA PHE A 137 -0.89 -4.18 1.90
C PHE A 137 -0.57 -5.60 1.43
N LEU A 138 0.01 -6.44 2.29
CA LEU A 138 0.37 -7.81 1.98
C LEU A 138 -0.88 -8.65 1.67
N GLU A 139 -1.91 -8.57 2.51
CA GLU A 139 -3.17 -9.29 2.29
C GLU A 139 -3.89 -8.85 1.01
N GLY A 140 -3.88 -7.54 0.71
CA GLY A 140 -4.44 -6.99 -0.52
C GLY A 140 -3.60 -7.28 -1.78
N SER A 141 -2.35 -7.69 -1.62
CA SER A 141 -1.49 -8.16 -2.72
C SER A 141 -1.68 -9.64 -3.02
N THR A 142 -2.01 -10.46 -2.02
CA THR A 142 -2.25 -11.91 -2.19
C THR A 142 -3.59 -12.21 -2.87
N LYS A 143 -4.58 -11.32 -2.77
CA LYS A 143 -5.93 -11.52 -3.34
C LYS A 143 -6.05 -11.09 -4.81
N ARG A 144 -4.96 -10.73 -5.48
CA ARG A 144 -4.94 -10.20 -6.85
C ARG A 144 -4.31 -11.17 -7.84
#